data_AF-A0A502WQ79-F1
#
_entry.id   AF-A0A502WQ79-F1
#
_cell.length_a   1.000
_cell.length_b   1.000
_cell.length_c   1.000
_cell.angle_alpha   90.00
_cell.angle_beta   90.00
_cell.angle_gamma   90.00
#
_symmetry.space_group_name_H-M   'P 1'
#
loop_
_entity.id
_entity.type
_entity.pdbx_description
1 polymer ?
#
loop_
_entity_poly.entity_id
_entity_poly.type
_entity_poly.pdbx_seq_one_letter_code
_entity_poly.pdbx_strand_id
1 'polypeptide(L)'
;MVERAFRAWCACQVKDMSIEATIRAALEAALSTAPPGEGVPGMVLDGFDMLAHLARQREWSEATFGPGPRTKGVIDHIRKELSEIEADPSDIAEWIDVTILALDGAWRAGHSPEQIVAALIAKQTKNEGRDWPDWRTMSPDQAIEHVRSTASTKP
;
A
#
# COMPACT_ATOMS: atom_id res chain seq x y z
N MET A 1 -9.17 31.90 9.19
CA MET A 1 -9.26 31.10 10.44
C MET A 1 -8.78 29.65 10.23
N VAL A 2 -8.95 29.06 9.03
CA VAL A 2 -8.48 27.71 8.67
C VAL A 2 -6.94 27.63 8.47
N GLU A 3 -6.30 28.70 7.95
CA GLU A 3 -4.83 28.74 7.77
C GLU A 3 -4.03 28.77 9.07
N ARG A 4 -4.59 29.29 10.17
CA ARG A 4 -3.92 29.26 11.48
C ARG A 4 -3.94 27.86 12.10
N ALA A 5 -4.96 27.06 11.81
CA ALA A 5 -5.05 25.67 12.24
C ALA A 5 -4.08 24.77 11.43
N PHE A 6 -3.92 25.04 10.12
CA PHE A 6 -2.95 24.34 9.27
C PHE A 6 -1.49 24.67 9.66
N ARG A 7 -1.19 25.94 9.97
CA ARG A 7 0.14 26.32 10.47
C ARG A 7 0.41 25.84 11.90
N ALA A 8 -0.62 25.68 12.74
CA ALA A 8 -0.50 25.04 14.06
C ALA A 8 -0.30 23.51 13.95
N TRP A 9 -0.85 22.87 12.90
CA TRP A 9 -0.62 21.46 12.61
C TRP A 9 0.83 21.18 12.18
N CYS A 10 1.42 21.99 11.29
CA CYS A 10 2.85 21.89 10.98
C CYS A 10 3.78 22.25 12.15
N ALA A 11 3.32 23.04 13.13
CA ALA A 11 4.13 23.48 14.27
C ALA A 11 4.04 22.59 15.52
N CYS A 12 3.08 21.65 15.58
CA CYS A 12 2.96 20.73 16.71
C CYS A 12 3.74 19.42 16.53
N GLN A 13 4.33 19.20 15.34
CA GLN A 13 5.41 18.23 15.16
C GLN A 13 6.75 18.86 15.53
N VAL A 14 6.90 19.19 16.82
CA VAL A 14 8.24 19.16 17.42
C VAL A 14 8.63 17.69 17.44
N LYS A 15 9.24 17.33 16.33
CA LYS A 15 9.90 16.08 16.00
C LYS A 15 10.53 15.47 17.25
N ASP A 16 10.10 14.28 17.61
CA ASP A 16 11.03 13.36 18.22
C ASP A 16 12.03 12.97 17.14
N MET A 17 13.04 13.83 16.97
CA MET A 17 14.11 13.71 15.98
C MET A 17 14.81 12.35 16.06
N SER A 18 14.63 11.59 17.14
CA SER A 18 15.21 10.26 17.32
C SER A 18 14.43 9.17 16.58
N ILE A 19 13.10 9.27 16.45
CA ILE A 19 12.28 8.21 15.80
C ILE A 19 12.33 8.36 14.28
N GLU A 20 12.12 9.57 13.75
CA GLU A 20 12.21 9.83 12.31
C GLU A 20 13.63 9.61 11.77
N ALA A 21 14.67 9.98 12.52
CA ALA A 21 16.05 9.71 12.11
C ALA A 21 16.38 8.22 12.19
N THR A 22 15.80 7.46 13.12
CA THR A 22 16.00 6.00 13.20
C THR A 22 15.27 5.29 12.06
N ILE A 23 14.05 5.70 11.73
CA ILE A 23 13.28 5.16 10.61
C ILE A 23 13.96 5.51 9.28
N ARG A 24 14.40 6.77 9.11
CA ARG A 24 15.14 7.22 7.93
C ARG A 24 16.51 6.54 7.81
N ALA A 25 17.27 6.38 8.89
CA ALA A 25 18.54 5.66 8.86
C ALA A 25 18.35 4.16 8.60
N ALA A 26 17.26 3.55 9.10
CA ALA A 26 16.92 2.16 8.79
C ALA A 26 16.48 1.98 7.33
N LEU A 27 15.73 2.94 6.77
CA LEU A 27 15.37 2.99 5.35
C LEU A 27 16.59 3.25 4.45
N GLU A 28 17.43 4.23 4.77
CA GLU A 28 18.65 4.54 4.02
C GLU A 28 19.65 3.38 4.06
N ALA A 29 19.81 2.69 5.20
CA ALA A 29 20.64 1.49 5.30
C ALA A 29 20.06 0.30 4.50
N ALA A 30 18.73 0.17 4.42
CA ALA A 30 18.07 -0.87 3.62
C ALA A 30 18.15 -0.59 2.11
N LEU A 31 18.21 0.68 1.71
CA LEU A 31 18.19 1.11 0.30
C LEU A 31 19.59 1.31 -0.31
N SER A 32 20.65 1.37 0.50
CA SER A 32 21.98 1.79 0.01
C SER A 32 22.86 0.71 -0.63
N THR A 33 22.57 -0.61 -0.58
CA THR A 33 23.55 -1.61 -1.09
C THR A 33 23.01 -2.83 -1.84
N ALA A 34 21.79 -2.83 -2.37
CA ALA A 34 21.33 -3.97 -3.16
C ALA A 34 20.82 -3.54 -4.55
N PRO A 35 21.34 -4.11 -5.66
CA PRO A 35 20.68 -4.00 -6.95
C PRO A 35 19.29 -4.67 -6.86
N PRO A 36 18.29 -4.18 -7.62
CA PRO A 36 16.95 -4.75 -7.60
C PRO A 36 17.00 -6.22 -8.04
N GLY A 37 16.72 -7.14 -7.10
CA GLY A 37 16.67 -8.58 -7.36
C GLY A 37 17.49 -9.48 -6.42
N GLU A 38 18.32 -8.93 -5.53
CA GLU A 38 19.00 -9.73 -4.49
C GLU A 38 18.35 -9.52 -3.12
N GLY A 39 17.80 -10.58 -2.56
CA GLY A 39 17.12 -10.56 -1.26
C GLY A 39 18.04 -10.05 -0.16
N VAL A 40 17.53 -9.12 0.66
CA VAL A 40 18.24 -8.45 1.75
C VAL A 40 18.94 -9.48 2.65
N PRO A 41 20.28 -9.61 2.60
CA PRO A 41 20.99 -10.57 3.43
C PRO A 41 21.02 -10.08 4.88
N GLY A 42 20.37 -10.82 5.78
CA GLY A 42 20.53 -10.64 7.23
C GLY A 42 19.29 -10.19 8.00
N MET A 43 18.16 -9.91 7.34
CA MET A 43 16.86 -9.84 8.03
C MET A 43 16.08 -11.11 7.74
N VAL A 44 16.32 -12.12 8.57
CA VAL A 44 15.32 -13.18 8.75
C VAL A 44 14.13 -12.48 9.40
N LEU A 45 13.09 -12.15 8.63
CA LEU A 45 11.78 -11.84 9.19
C LEU A 45 11.22 -13.16 9.76
N ASP A 46 11.71 -13.57 10.93
CA ASP A 46 11.10 -14.65 11.68
C ASP A 46 9.65 -14.23 11.97
N GLY A 47 8.71 -14.78 11.19
CA GLY A 47 7.27 -14.73 11.44
C GLY A 47 6.59 -13.36 11.31
N PHE A 48 6.63 -12.72 10.12
CA PHE A 48 5.67 -11.64 9.85
C PHE A 48 4.23 -12.18 9.93
N ASP A 49 3.50 -11.74 10.95
CA ASP A 49 2.09 -12.06 11.14
C ASP A 49 1.22 -10.95 10.56
N MET A 50 0.66 -11.21 9.38
CA MET A 50 -0.23 -10.28 8.67
C MET A 50 -1.52 -10.00 9.44
N LEU A 51 -2.05 -10.98 10.20
CA LEU A 51 -3.27 -10.77 10.98
C LEU A 51 -3.00 -9.81 12.14
N ALA A 52 -1.92 -10.03 12.88
CA ALA A 52 -1.48 -9.13 13.94
C ALA A 52 -1.16 -7.72 13.41
N HIS A 53 -0.54 -7.64 12.23
CA HIS A 53 -0.26 -6.36 11.57
C HIS A 53 -1.55 -5.58 11.26
N LEU A 54 -2.54 -6.22 10.63
CA LEU A 54 -3.81 -5.59 10.27
C LEU A 54 -4.63 -5.18 11.50
N ALA A 55 -4.62 -5.98 12.56
CA ALA A 55 -5.26 -5.63 13.82
C ALA A 55 -4.65 -4.34 14.40
N ARG A 56 -3.32 -4.29 14.51
CA ARG A 56 -2.58 -3.11 14.99
C ARG A 56 -2.80 -1.88 14.10
N GLN A 57 -2.82 -2.06 12.78
CA GLN A 57 -3.07 -1.00 11.81
C GLN A 57 -4.47 -0.39 12.02
N ARG A 58 -5.50 -1.24 12.13
CA ARG A 58 -6.87 -0.79 12.37
C ARG A 58 -6.98 0.03 13.65
N GLU A 59 -6.45 -0.48 14.76
CA GLU A 59 -6.50 0.19 16.07
C GLU A 59 -5.87 1.58 16.00
N TRP A 60 -4.67 1.68 15.42
CA TRP A 60 -3.97 2.95 15.26
C TRP A 60 -4.73 3.90 14.32
N SER A 61 -5.24 3.41 13.19
CA SER A 61 -5.96 4.21 12.20
C SER A 61 -7.29 4.75 12.73
N GLU A 62 -8.04 3.94 13.47
CA GLU A 62 -9.28 4.36 14.13
C GLU A 62 -9.02 5.42 15.20
N ALA A 63 -7.99 5.25 16.02
CA ALA A 63 -7.60 6.23 17.03
C ALA A 63 -7.11 7.55 16.42
N THR A 64 -6.38 7.50 15.31
CA THR A 64 -5.73 8.67 14.70
C THR A 64 -6.68 9.45 13.81
N PHE A 65 -7.42 8.75 12.94
CA PHE A 65 -8.25 9.39 11.91
C PHE A 65 -9.74 9.29 12.21
N GLY A 66 -10.11 8.72 13.35
CA GLY A 66 -11.49 8.55 13.78
C GLY A 66 -12.21 7.37 13.12
N PRO A 67 -13.42 7.06 13.62
CA PRO A 67 -14.17 5.88 13.22
C PRO A 67 -14.85 6.05 11.84
N GLY A 68 -15.35 4.92 11.34
CA GLY A 68 -16.23 4.87 10.17
C GLY A 68 -15.50 4.74 8.83
N PRO A 69 -16.27 4.75 7.71
CA PRO A 69 -15.75 4.29 6.42
C PRO A 69 -14.65 5.16 5.81
N ARG A 70 -14.66 6.48 6.06
CA ARG A 70 -13.72 7.49 5.52
C ARG A 70 -13.36 7.31 4.03
N THR A 71 -14.18 6.63 3.24
CA THR A 71 -13.82 6.09 1.91
C THR A 71 -13.34 7.16 0.95
N LYS A 72 -14.02 8.32 0.94
CA LYS A 72 -13.61 9.46 0.10
C LYS A 72 -12.23 10.00 0.47
N GLY A 73 -11.90 10.03 1.77
CA GLY A 73 -10.60 10.48 2.26
C GLY A 73 -9.49 9.50 1.93
N VAL A 74 -9.72 8.20 2.12
CA VAL A 74 -8.75 7.15 1.74
C VAL A 74 -8.47 7.18 0.24
N ILE A 75 -9.52 7.27 -0.60
CA ILE A 75 -9.36 7.37 -2.05
C ILE A 75 -8.64 8.66 -2.46
N ASP A 76 -8.94 9.78 -1.82
CA ASP A 76 -8.23 11.05 -2.06
C ASP A 76 -6.73 10.90 -1.77
N HIS A 77 -6.38 10.22 -0.67
CA HIS A 77 -4.99 9.98 -0.29
C HIS A 77 -4.29 9.05 -1.28
N ILE A 78 -4.91 7.93 -1.66
CA ILE A 78 -4.35 7.02 -2.68
C ILE A 78 -4.02 7.76 -3.98
N ARG A 79 -4.83 8.73 -4.41
CA ARG A 79 -4.51 9.52 -5.62
C ARG A 79 -3.28 10.41 -5.45
N LYS A 80 -3.02 10.91 -4.24
CA LYS A 80 -1.80 11.69 -3.94
C LYS A 80 -0.58 10.78 -3.99
N GLU A 81 -0.63 9.63 -3.32
CA GLU A 81 0.48 8.65 -3.36
C GLU A 81 0.80 8.18 -4.77
N LEU A 82 -0.21 8.00 -5.63
CA LEU A 82 0.02 7.69 -7.04
C LEU A 82 0.77 8.81 -7.79
N SER A 83 0.53 10.07 -7.44
CA SER A 83 1.27 11.20 -7.99
C SER A 83 2.71 11.26 -7.46
N GLU A 84 2.94 10.80 -6.22
CA GLU A 84 4.27 10.72 -5.60
C GLU A 84 5.09 9.58 -6.22
N ILE A 85 4.47 8.41 -6.48
CA ILE A 85 5.05 7.33 -7.29
C ILE A 85 5.40 7.80 -8.71
N GLU A 86 4.56 8.61 -9.36
CA GLU A 86 4.87 9.17 -10.68
C GLU A 86 6.10 10.09 -10.65
N ALA A 87 6.34 10.77 -9.52
CA ALA A 87 7.48 11.66 -9.34
C ALA A 87 8.79 10.92 -9.02
N ASP A 88 8.74 9.89 -8.16
CA ASP A 88 9.87 9.02 -7.86
C ASP A 88 9.44 7.55 -7.72
N PRO A 89 9.34 6.80 -8.84
CA PRO A 89 8.89 5.41 -8.80
C PRO A 89 9.90 4.46 -8.17
N SER A 90 11.12 4.93 -7.90
CA SER A 90 12.17 4.16 -7.25
C SER A 90 12.10 4.20 -5.72
N ASP A 91 11.34 5.12 -5.16
CA ASP A 91 11.07 5.16 -3.72
C ASP A 91 10.03 4.10 -3.34
N ILE A 92 10.48 3.09 -2.59
CA ILE A 92 9.62 2.02 -2.10
C ILE A 92 8.56 2.52 -1.11
N ALA A 93 8.81 3.62 -0.40
CA ALA A 93 7.90 4.15 0.59
C ALA A 93 6.54 4.49 -0.03
N GLU A 94 6.54 5.14 -1.19
CA GLU A 94 5.33 5.58 -1.89
C GLU A 94 4.44 4.39 -2.32
N TRP A 95 5.07 3.28 -2.75
CA TRP A 95 4.35 2.03 -3.03
C TRP A 95 3.75 1.40 -1.77
N ILE A 96 4.46 1.50 -0.64
CA ILE A 96 3.98 1.00 0.65
C ILE A 96 2.84 1.87 1.19
N ASP A 97 2.85 3.19 0.96
CA ASP A 97 1.76 4.07 1.36
C ASP A 97 0.45 3.71 0.63
N VAL A 98 0.48 3.43 -0.67
CA VAL A 98 -0.68 2.87 -1.39
C VAL A 98 -1.16 1.56 -0.77
N THR A 99 -0.23 0.68 -0.39
CA THR A 99 -0.56 -0.62 0.23
C THR A 99 -1.24 -0.43 1.59
N ILE A 100 -0.68 0.42 2.45
CA ILE A 100 -1.23 0.75 3.76
C ILE A 100 -2.63 1.35 3.62
N LEU A 101 -2.82 2.30 2.69
CA LEU A 101 -4.11 2.94 2.45
C LEU A 101 -5.15 1.98 1.85
N ALA A 102 -4.75 1.04 0.99
CA ALA A 102 -5.65 0.03 0.46
C ALA A 102 -6.16 -0.92 1.57
N LEU A 103 -5.26 -1.35 2.47
CA LEU A 103 -5.62 -2.16 3.63
C LEU A 103 -6.49 -1.37 4.64
N ASP A 104 -6.18 -0.08 4.82
CA ASP A 104 -7.01 0.83 5.62
C ASP A 104 -8.43 0.93 5.07
N GLY A 105 -8.55 1.14 3.76
CA GLY A 105 -9.84 1.17 3.06
C GLY A 105 -10.62 -0.14 3.23
N ALA A 106 -9.96 -1.29 3.20
CA ALA A 106 -10.59 -2.59 3.34
C ALA A 106 -11.21 -2.81 4.73
N TRP A 107 -10.49 -2.53 5.82
CA TRP A 107 -11.07 -2.69 7.15
C TRP A 107 -12.15 -1.63 7.41
N ARG A 108 -11.98 -0.40 6.90
CA ARG A 108 -13.00 0.65 7.01
C ARG A 108 -14.29 0.33 6.25
N ALA A 109 -14.20 -0.51 5.21
CA ALA A 109 -15.35 -1.07 4.53
C ALA A 109 -16.06 -2.19 5.32
N GLY A 110 -15.55 -2.55 6.50
CA GLY A 110 -16.14 -3.52 7.43
C GLY A 110 -15.53 -4.92 7.36
N HIS A 111 -14.38 -5.09 6.70
CA HIS A 111 -13.73 -6.39 6.61
C HIS A 111 -12.80 -6.66 7.81
N SER A 112 -12.84 -7.88 8.35
CA SER A 112 -11.90 -8.31 9.39
C SER A 112 -10.51 -8.58 8.81
N PRO A 113 -9.45 -8.58 9.63
CA PRO A 113 -8.11 -9.01 9.22
C PRO A 113 -8.11 -10.34 8.46
N GLU A 114 -8.84 -11.35 8.95
CA GLU A 114 -8.95 -12.67 8.32
C GLU A 114 -9.60 -12.60 6.94
N GLN A 115 -10.66 -11.78 6.80
CA GLN A 115 -11.33 -11.58 5.51
C GLN A 115 -10.40 -10.88 4.51
N ILE A 116 -9.61 -9.91 4.96
CA ILE A 116 -8.65 -9.18 4.12
C ILE A 116 -7.54 -10.14 3.65
N VAL A 117 -6.96 -10.93 4.55
CA VAL A 117 -5.92 -11.92 4.20
C VAL A 117 -6.47 -12.99 3.26
N ALA A 118 -7.67 -13.53 3.56
CA ALA A 118 -8.31 -14.52 2.69
C ALA A 118 -8.61 -13.94 1.29
N ALA A 119 -9.07 -12.69 1.22
CA ALA A 119 -9.33 -12.01 -0.05
C ALA A 119 -8.05 -11.75 -0.84
N LEU A 120 -6.97 -11.35 -0.18
CA LEU A 120 -5.65 -11.16 -0.81
C LEU A 120 -5.16 -12.46 -1.46
N ILE A 121 -5.16 -13.57 -0.69
CA ILE A 121 -4.75 -14.89 -1.17
C ILE A 121 -5.65 -15.34 -2.33
N ALA A 122 -6.97 -15.33 -2.14
CA ALA A 122 -7.92 -15.79 -3.16
C ALA A 122 -7.83 -14.96 -4.45
N LYS A 123 -7.60 -13.64 -4.33
CA LYS A 123 -7.45 -12.76 -5.48
C LYS A 123 -6.16 -13.04 -6.25
N GLN A 124 -5.06 -13.28 -5.55
CA GLN A 124 -3.78 -13.65 -6.16
C GLN A 124 -3.89 -15.00 -6.88
N THR A 125 -4.42 -16.04 -6.22
CA THR A 125 -4.66 -17.35 -6.84
C THR A 125 -5.56 -17.24 -8.08
N LYS A 126 -6.61 -16.41 -8.02
CA LYS A 126 -7.47 -16.15 -9.19
C LYS A 126 -6.72 -15.45 -10.32
N ASN A 127 -5.79 -14.54 -10.00
CA ASN A 127 -4.99 -13.86 -11.01
C ASN A 127 -3.99 -14.80 -11.68
N GLU A 128 -3.37 -15.70 -10.92
CA GLU A 128 -2.45 -16.74 -11.44
C GLU A 128 -3.16 -17.74 -12.36
N GLY A 129 -4.43 -18.05 -12.08
CA GLY A 129 -5.24 -18.96 -12.91
C GLY A 129 -5.91 -18.33 -14.13
N ARG A 130 -5.56 -17.09 -14.51
CA ARG A 130 -6.11 -16.41 -15.70
C ARG A 130 -5.22 -16.59 -16.91
N ASP A 131 -5.83 -16.47 -18.09
CA ASP A 131 -5.08 -16.34 -19.34
C ASP A 131 -4.57 -14.89 -19.48
N TRP A 132 -3.26 -14.76 -19.62
CA TRP A 132 -2.58 -13.48 -19.82
C TRP A 132 -1.90 -13.47 -21.20
N PRO A 133 -1.92 -12.33 -21.92
CA PRO A 133 -1.16 -12.20 -23.16
C PRO A 133 0.35 -12.22 -22.88
N ASP A 134 1.18 -12.54 -23.89
CA ASP A 134 2.64 -12.42 -23.78
C ASP A 134 3.01 -10.95 -23.55
N TRP A 135 3.51 -10.63 -22.36
CA TRP A 135 3.87 -9.27 -21.97
C TRP A 135 4.90 -8.62 -22.90
N ARG A 136 5.72 -9.41 -23.59
CA ARG A 136 6.71 -8.91 -24.57
C ARG A 136 6.08 -8.25 -25.79
N THR A 137 4.80 -8.56 -26.04
CA THR A 137 4.04 -8.01 -27.16
C THR A 137 3.22 -6.78 -26.79
N MET A 138 3.22 -6.41 -25.51
CA MET A 138 2.45 -5.29 -24.95
C MET A 138 3.37 -4.07 -24.73
N SER A 139 2.78 -2.87 -24.71
CA SER A 139 3.51 -1.67 -24.33
C SER A 139 3.90 -1.72 -22.84
N PRO A 140 5.13 -1.35 -22.45
CA PRO A 140 5.50 -1.23 -21.05
C PRO A 140 4.76 -0.11 -20.31
N ASP A 141 4.18 0.84 -21.03
CA ASP A 141 3.47 2.01 -20.48
C ASP A 141 1.95 1.81 -20.37
N GLN A 142 1.46 0.60 -20.67
CA GLN A 142 0.03 0.27 -20.64
C GLN A 142 -0.25 -0.90 -19.69
N ALA A 143 -1.42 -0.86 -19.07
CA ALA A 143 -1.88 -1.97 -18.25
C ALA A 143 -2.07 -3.23 -19.12
N ILE A 144 -1.48 -4.34 -18.69
CA ILE A 144 -1.77 -5.66 -19.24
C ILE A 144 -3.05 -6.16 -18.55
N GLU A 145 -4.06 -6.51 -19.35
CA GLU A 145 -5.29 -7.15 -18.85
C GLU A 145 -5.33 -8.64 -19.23
N HIS A 146 -5.98 -9.44 -18.39
CA HIS A 146 -6.30 -10.84 -18.71
C HIS A 146 -7.24 -10.93 -19.92
N VAL A 147 -7.08 -11.99 -20.70
CA VAL A 147 -7.93 -12.24 -21.87
C VAL A 147 -9.37 -12.48 -21.41
N ARG A 148 -10.30 -11.69 -21.95
CA ARG A 148 -11.74 -11.88 -21.70
C ARG A 148 -12.28 -12.82 -22.77
N SER A 149 -12.76 -14.00 -22.37
CA SER A 149 -13.46 -14.90 -23.28
C SER A 149 -14.74 -14.22 -23.79
N THR A 150 -14.76 -13.76 -25.04
CA THR A 150 -16.01 -13.29 -25.68
C THR A 150 -16.80 -14.49 -26.16
N ALA A 151 -17.59 -15.12 -25.28
CA ALA A 151 -18.53 -16.17 -25.70
C ALA A 151 -19.77 -16.24 -24.80
N SER A 152 -20.86 -15.59 -25.24
CA SER A 152 -22.13 -16.27 -25.53
C SER A 152 -23.12 -15.27 -26.13
N THR A 153 -23.10 -15.11 -27.46
CA THR A 153 -24.34 -14.79 -28.19
C THR A 153 -25.08 -16.11 -28.28
N LYS A 154 -26.04 -16.31 -27.37
CA LYS A 154 -26.94 -17.46 -27.43
C LYS A 154 -27.89 -17.24 -28.63
N PRO A 155 -28.13 -18.25 -29.48
CA PRO A 155 -29.21 -18.16 -30.47
C PRO A 155 -30.58 -18.03 -29.79
#